data_AF-A0A2A6ZC85-F1
#
_entry.id   AF-A0A2A6ZC85-F1
#
_cell.length_a   1.000
_cell.length_b   1.000
_cell.length_c   1.000
_cell.angle_alpha   90.00
_cell.angle_beta   90.00
_cell.angle_gamma   90.00
#
_symmetry.space_group_name_H-M   'P 1'
#
loop_
_entity.id
_entity.type
_entity.pdbx_description
1 polymer ?
#
loop_
_entity_poly.entity_id
_entity_poly.type
_entity_poly.pdbx_seq_one_letter_code
_entity_poly.pdbx_strand_id
1 'polypeptide(L)'
;MQQKHCLFLPHEESPTAALPLAEIVSKLCTLVEHNPDAFERIVERSYTTALGSLDEECAFRNEIALLSVSSAVLCWALKLLKQPDSAQTTHEVCQAYINNCLSEWDSSLDCNAKEILHKALFSASEAGDIRFIRYEEIDSSYDPERDIVQKKDAFLLKGSLLKSLLHEYAPGYSAPDVISRLQSEHLLSEFSSAKKIRINSGTYVDARLLTLKCSCLTEYEDSD
;
A
#
# COMPACT_ATOMS: atom_id res chain seq x y z
N MET A 1 -7.63 10.16 23.07
CA MET A 1 -7.49 8.74 22.70
C MET A 1 -8.27 8.54 21.40
N GLN A 2 -7.62 8.70 20.24
CA GLN A 2 -8.29 8.53 18.95
C GLN A 2 -8.56 7.04 18.71
N GLN A 3 -9.84 6.69 18.55
CA GLN A 3 -10.26 5.36 18.12
C GLN A 3 -9.85 5.16 16.65
N LYS A 4 -9.07 4.11 16.40
CA LYS A 4 -8.82 3.60 15.05
C LYS A 4 -10.07 2.86 14.60
N HIS A 5 -10.78 3.38 13.61
CA HIS A 5 -11.92 2.70 13.00
C HIS A 5 -11.41 1.65 12.02
N CYS A 6 -11.70 0.37 12.27
CA CYS A 6 -11.61 -0.66 11.23
C CYS A 6 -12.75 -0.43 10.24
N LEU A 7 -12.42 -0.22 8.98
CA LEU A 7 -13.33 0.03 7.84
C LEU A 7 -14.26 -1.15 7.47
N PHE A 8 -14.40 -2.16 8.33
CA PHE A 8 -14.94 -3.49 7.97
C PHE A 8 -16.23 -3.89 8.68
N LEU A 9 -17.01 -2.94 9.20
CA LEU A 9 -18.39 -3.23 9.59
C LEU A 9 -19.31 -2.39 8.70
N PRO A 10 -20.27 -3.00 7.98
CA PRO A 10 -21.30 -2.22 7.33
C PRO A 10 -21.99 -1.37 8.40
N HIS A 11 -22.36 -0.15 8.02
CA HIS A 11 -23.13 0.77 8.84
C HIS A 11 -24.30 0.00 9.47
N GLU A 12 -24.47 0.09 10.80
CA GLU A 12 -25.57 -0.56 11.52
C GLU A 12 -26.91 -0.05 10.96
N GLU A 13 -27.46 -0.78 9.99
CA GLU A 13 -28.88 -0.71 9.70
C GLU A 13 -29.63 -1.49 10.77
N SER A 14 -30.76 -0.90 11.18
CA SER A 14 -31.67 -1.31 12.25
C SER A 14 -31.93 -2.83 12.33
N PRO A 15 -32.12 -3.40 13.53
CA PRO A 15 -31.98 -4.83 13.76
C PRO A 15 -33.19 -5.61 13.23
N THR A 16 -33.02 -6.25 12.08
CA THR A 16 -33.89 -7.36 11.66
C THR A 16 -33.13 -8.66 11.88
N ALA A 17 -33.29 -9.23 13.09
CA ALA A 17 -32.96 -10.61 13.47
C ALA A 17 -31.68 -11.22 12.84
N ALA A 18 -30.53 -10.54 12.94
CA ALA A 18 -29.25 -11.18 12.68
C ALA A 18 -28.91 -12.11 13.86
N LEU A 19 -28.64 -13.39 13.57
CA LEU A 19 -28.08 -14.31 14.57
C LEU A 19 -26.80 -13.68 15.16
N PRO A 20 -26.55 -13.80 16.47
CA PRO A 20 -25.30 -13.29 17.05
C PRO A 20 -24.11 -13.91 16.32
N LEU A 21 -23.11 -13.10 15.95
CA LEU A 21 -21.87 -13.54 15.29
C LEU A 21 -21.25 -14.77 15.97
N ALA A 22 -21.33 -14.84 17.31
CA ALA A 22 -20.86 -15.97 18.09
C ALA A 22 -21.58 -17.30 17.76
N GLU A 23 -22.88 -17.26 17.49
CA GLU A 23 -23.67 -18.44 17.13
C GLU A 23 -23.37 -18.90 15.69
N ILE A 24 -23.14 -17.95 14.79
CA ILE A 24 -22.74 -18.24 13.40
C ILE A 24 -21.36 -18.90 13.38
N VAL A 25 -20.39 -18.34 14.11
CA VAL A 25 -19.03 -18.88 14.22
C VAL A 25 -19.06 -20.27 14.86
N SER A 26 -19.85 -20.47 15.92
CA SER A 26 -20.01 -21.80 16.54
C SER A 26 -20.59 -22.83 15.57
N LYS A 27 -21.62 -22.49 14.78
CA LYS A 27 -22.17 -23.39 13.76
C LYS A 27 -21.16 -23.71 12.65
N LEU A 28 -20.35 -22.74 12.25
CA LEU A 28 -19.24 -22.93 11.31
C LEU A 28 -18.19 -23.91 11.85
N CYS A 29 -17.75 -23.74 13.10
CA CYS A 29 -16.81 -24.65 13.74
C CYS A 29 -17.35 -26.08 13.77
N THR A 30 -18.61 -26.26 14.20
CA THR A 30 -19.26 -27.58 14.21
C THR A 30 -19.33 -28.18 12.80
N LEU A 31 -19.64 -27.38 11.77
CA LEU A 31 -19.68 -27.88 10.38
C LEU A 31 -18.32 -28.35 9.88
N VAL A 32 -17.26 -27.64 10.21
CA VAL A 32 -15.88 -28.01 9.87
C VAL A 32 -15.48 -29.30 10.59
N GLU A 33 -15.75 -29.40 11.89
CA GLU A 33 -15.46 -30.59 12.70
C GLU A 33 -16.16 -31.85 12.17
N HIS A 34 -17.39 -31.72 11.65
CA HIS A 34 -18.13 -32.85 11.08
C HIS A 34 -17.76 -33.16 9.62
N ASN A 35 -17.03 -32.27 8.93
CA ASN A 35 -16.68 -32.42 7.51
C ASN A 35 -15.23 -32.00 7.20
N PRO A 36 -14.22 -32.54 7.92
CA PRO A 36 -12.84 -32.07 7.83
C PRO A 36 -12.26 -32.25 6.41
N ASP A 37 -12.42 -33.42 5.79
CA ASP A 37 -11.91 -33.69 4.45
C ASP A 37 -12.53 -32.79 3.37
N ALA A 38 -13.79 -32.40 3.56
CA ALA A 38 -14.47 -31.51 2.61
C ALA A 38 -13.98 -30.07 2.77
N PHE A 39 -13.79 -29.63 4.01
CA PHE A 39 -13.20 -28.33 4.32
C PHE A 39 -11.77 -28.23 3.77
N GLU A 40 -10.91 -29.20 4.06
CA GLU A 40 -9.52 -29.22 3.57
C GLU A 40 -9.45 -29.16 2.05
N ARG A 41 -10.25 -29.98 1.35
CA ARG A 41 -10.32 -29.94 -0.12
C ARG A 41 -10.77 -28.59 -0.67
N ILE A 42 -11.68 -27.89 0.00
CA ILE A 42 -12.12 -26.56 -0.42
C ILE A 42 -11.02 -25.54 -0.20
N VAL A 43 -10.36 -25.58 0.95
CA VAL A 43 -9.25 -24.67 1.27
C VAL A 43 -8.11 -24.87 0.27
N GLU A 44 -7.62 -26.10 0.11
CA GLU A 44 -6.50 -26.41 -0.78
C GLU A 44 -6.80 -26.06 -2.23
N ARG A 45 -7.98 -26.45 -2.73
CA ARG A 45 -8.39 -26.17 -4.10
C ARG A 45 -8.54 -24.66 -4.35
N SER A 46 -9.23 -23.94 -3.46
CA SER A 46 -9.44 -22.50 -3.62
C SER A 46 -8.13 -21.73 -3.51
N TYR A 47 -7.25 -22.11 -2.59
CA TYR A 47 -5.95 -21.49 -2.42
C TYR A 47 -5.06 -21.71 -3.65
N THR A 48 -4.94 -22.96 -4.11
CA THR A 48 -4.13 -23.31 -5.29
C THR A 48 -4.67 -22.67 -6.57
N THR A 49 -6.00 -22.62 -6.73
CA THR A 49 -6.63 -21.96 -7.88
C THR A 49 -6.36 -20.46 -7.86
N ALA A 50 -6.52 -19.80 -6.71
CA ALA A 50 -6.27 -18.36 -6.59
C ALA A 50 -4.79 -18.02 -6.84
N LEU A 51 -3.86 -18.78 -6.25
CA LEU A 51 -2.43 -18.59 -6.50
C LEU A 51 -2.03 -18.84 -7.96
N GLY A 52 -2.65 -19.84 -8.61
CA GLY A 52 -2.38 -20.15 -10.02
C GLY A 52 -2.96 -19.14 -11.00
N SER A 53 -3.97 -18.36 -10.59
CA SER A 53 -4.56 -17.29 -11.40
C SER A 53 -3.88 -15.93 -11.27
N LEU A 54 -2.98 -15.77 -10.30
CA LEU A 54 -2.31 -14.51 -9.98
C LEU A 54 -0.82 -14.59 -10.31
N ASP A 55 -0.25 -13.47 -10.76
CA ASP A 55 1.19 -13.31 -10.98
C ASP A 55 1.98 -13.66 -9.70
N GLU A 56 3.12 -14.34 -9.84
CA GLU A 56 4.02 -14.67 -8.72
C GLU A 56 4.58 -13.43 -8.04
N GLU A 57 4.71 -12.31 -8.77
CA GLU A 57 5.19 -11.03 -8.25
C GLU A 57 4.09 -10.16 -7.61
N CYS A 58 2.84 -10.63 -7.56
CA CYS A 58 1.75 -9.87 -6.96
C CYS A 58 1.96 -9.68 -5.44
N ALA A 59 2.09 -8.41 -4.99
CA ALA A 59 2.33 -8.09 -3.59
C ALA A 59 1.19 -8.55 -2.66
N PHE A 60 -0.03 -8.58 -3.18
CA PHE A 60 -1.24 -9.00 -2.48
C PHE A 60 -1.63 -10.47 -2.76
N ARG A 61 -0.78 -11.24 -3.46
CA ARG A 61 -1.10 -12.59 -3.94
C ARG A 61 -1.62 -13.51 -2.84
N ASN A 62 -0.95 -13.50 -1.69
CA ASN A 62 -1.33 -14.31 -0.54
C ASN A 62 -2.61 -13.82 0.13
N GLU A 63 -2.82 -12.51 0.19
CA GLU A 63 -4.01 -11.90 0.79
C GLU A 63 -5.25 -12.16 -0.06
N ILE A 64 -5.15 -12.00 -1.38
CA ILE A 64 -6.19 -12.33 -2.34
C ILE A 64 -6.51 -13.83 -2.32
N ALA A 65 -5.49 -14.69 -2.24
CA ALA A 65 -5.68 -16.13 -2.09
C ALA A 65 -6.41 -16.49 -0.80
N LEU A 66 -6.06 -15.86 0.33
CA LEU A 66 -6.72 -16.09 1.62
C LEU A 66 -8.17 -15.59 1.63
N LEU A 67 -8.45 -14.46 0.99
CA LEU A 67 -9.81 -13.94 0.82
C LEU A 67 -10.65 -14.86 -0.07
N SER A 68 -10.06 -15.39 -1.14
CA SER A 68 -10.70 -16.37 -2.02
C SER A 68 -11.05 -17.66 -1.28
N VAL A 69 -10.14 -18.15 -0.43
CA VAL A 69 -10.39 -19.28 0.48
C VAL A 69 -11.53 -18.97 1.45
N SER A 70 -11.48 -17.82 2.11
CA SER A 70 -12.49 -17.41 3.10
C SER A 70 -13.89 -17.32 2.48
N SER A 71 -13.99 -16.72 1.28
CA SER A 71 -15.23 -16.66 0.50
C SER A 71 -15.76 -18.06 0.16
N ALA A 72 -14.89 -18.96 -0.33
CA ALA A 72 -15.29 -20.32 -0.69
C ALA A 72 -15.77 -21.14 0.51
N VAL A 73 -15.10 -21.02 1.66
CA VAL A 73 -15.50 -21.68 2.92
C VAL A 73 -16.84 -21.16 3.41
N LEU A 74 -17.04 -19.85 3.41
CA LEU A 74 -18.31 -19.22 3.81
C LEU A 74 -19.46 -19.67 2.88
N CYS A 75 -19.24 -19.66 1.57
CA CYS A 75 -20.23 -20.13 0.60
C CYS A 75 -20.59 -21.60 0.80
N TRP A 76 -19.61 -22.45 1.11
CA TRP A 76 -19.83 -23.86 1.41
C TRP A 76 -20.64 -24.05 2.69
N ALA A 77 -20.29 -23.35 3.77
CA ALA A 77 -20.99 -23.43 5.03
C ALA A 77 -22.46 -22.95 4.89
N LEU A 78 -22.69 -21.83 4.20
CA LEU A 78 -24.04 -21.29 3.98
C LEU A 78 -24.92 -22.24 3.14
N LYS A 79 -24.33 -22.93 2.14
CA LYS A 79 -25.03 -23.99 1.38
C LYS A 79 -25.45 -25.16 2.28
N LEU A 80 -24.57 -25.61 3.18
CA LEU A 80 -24.89 -26.68 4.14
C LEU A 80 -25.96 -26.26 5.15
N LEU A 81 -25.98 -24.98 5.53
CA LEU A 81 -27.02 -24.38 6.38
C LEU A 81 -28.35 -24.12 5.64
N LYS A 82 -28.46 -24.51 4.36
CA LYS A 82 -29.63 -24.28 3.49
C LYS A 82 -29.98 -22.79 3.34
N GLN A 83 -28.97 -21.93 3.29
CA GLN A 83 -29.11 -20.50 3.02
C GLN A 83 -28.44 -20.12 1.69
N PRO A 84 -28.98 -20.57 0.54
CA PRO A 84 -28.36 -20.36 -0.77
C PRO A 84 -28.33 -18.89 -1.19
N ASP A 85 -29.37 -18.11 -0.87
CA ASP A 85 -29.45 -16.69 -1.23
C ASP A 85 -28.34 -15.88 -0.50
N SER A 86 -28.14 -16.15 0.79
CA SER A 86 -27.04 -15.56 1.57
C SER A 86 -25.67 -16.00 1.07
N ALA A 87 -25.53 -17.24 0.57
CA ALA A 87 -24.30 -17.72 -0.02
C ALA A 87 -23.95 -16.95 -1.32
N GLN A 88 -24.96 -16.68 -2.15
CA GLN A 88 -24.78 -15.91 -3.37
C GLN A 88 -24.39 -14.46 -3.08
N THR A 89 -25.11 -13.78 -2.18
CA THR A 89 -24.77 -12.40 -1.79
C THR A 89 -23.36 -12.31 -1.19
N THR A 90 -22.97 -13.27 -0.35
CA THR A 90 -21.62 -13.33 0.24
C THR A 90 -20.56 -13.49 -0.85
N HIS A 91 -20.80 -14.37 -1.83
CA HIS A 91 -19.89 -14.57 -2.95
C HIS A 91 -19.72 -13.28 -3.77
N GLU A 92 -20.82 -12.61 -4.11
CA GLU A 92 -20.82 -11.37 -4.90
C GLU A 92 -20.07 -10.24 -4.18
N VAL A 93 -20.29 -10.07 -2.88
CA VAL A 93 -19.58 -9.05 -2.07
C VAL A 93 -18.09 -9.35 -1.99
N CYS A 94 -17.71 -10.59 -1.69
CA CYS A 94 -16.29 -10.98 -1.65
C CYS A 94 -15.63 -10.84 -3.03
N GLN A 95 -16.33 -11.19 -4.11
CA GLN A 95 -15.80 -11.06 -5.46
C GLN A 95 -15.63 -9.60 -5.87
N ALA A 96 -16.59 -8.73 -5.52
CA ALA A 96 -16.47 -7.29 -5.77
C ALA A 96 -15.26 -6.70 -5.03
N TYR A 97 -15.01 -7.14 -3.79
CA TYR A 97 -13.83 -6.72 -3.04
C TYR A 97 -12.52 -7.22 -3.66
N ILE A 98 -12.44 -8.51 -4.02
CA ILE A 98 -11.28 -9.08 -4.72
C ILE A 98 -11.02 -8.33 -6.01
N ASN A 99 -12.05 -8.04 -6.80
CA ASN A 99 -11.93 -7.27 -8.04
C ASN A 99 -11.49 -5.83 -7.77
N ASN A 100 -11.94 -5.21 -6.68
CA ASN A 100 -11.46 -3.88 -6.29
C ASN A 100 -9.96 -3.91 -5.94
N CYS A 101 -9.52 -4.86 -5.12
CA CYS A 101 -8.09 -5.05 -4.80
C CYS A 101 -7.25 -5.33 -6.04
N LEU A 102 -7.78 -6.13 -6.98
CA LEU A 102 -7.13 -6.37 -8.27
C LEU A 102 -7.09 -5.12 -9.15
N SER A 103 -8.13 -4.28 -9.13
CA SER A 103 -8.13 -3.02 -9.88
C SER A 103 -7.23 -1.94 -9.25
N GLU A 104 -7.11 -1.92 -7.93
CA GLU A 104 -6.11 -1.12 -7.21
C GLU A 104 -4.70 -1.62 -7.54
N TRP A 105 -4.52 -2.94 -7.69
CA TRP A 105 -3.26 -3.53 -8.16
C TRP A 105 -2.94 -3.21 -9.62
N ASP A 106 -3.88 -3.38 -10.55
CA ASP A 106 -3.70 -3.06 -11.98
C ASP A 106 -3.43 -1.56 -12.17
N SER A 107 -4.13 -0.70 -11.41
CA SER A 107 -3.81 0.73 -11.38
C SER A 107 -2.47 1.03 -10.70
N SER A 108 -2.03 0.20 -9.74
CA SER A 108 -0.68 0.28 -9.12
C SER A 108 0.47 -0.21 -10.02
N LEU A 109 0.15 -1.05 -11.00
CA LEU A 109 1.07 -1.50 -12.05
C LEU A 109 1.22 -0.44 -13.15
N ASP A 110 0.16 0.32 -13.44
CA ASP A 110 0.17 1.38 -14.45
C ASP A 110 0.62 2.76 -13.93
N CYS A 111 0.63 3.00 -12.62
CA CYS A 111 1.12 4.28 -12.10
C CYS A 111 2.65 4.31 -12.02
N ASN A 112 3.20 5.23 -12.81
CA ASN A 112 4.60 5.58 -12.83
C ASN A 112 5.08 5.89 -11.40
N ALA A 113 6.14 5.21 -10.92
CA ALA A 113 6.69 5.45 -9.58
C ALA A 113 7.06 6.92 -9.36
N LYS A 114 7.39 7.63 -10.46
CA LYS A 114 7.53 9.09 -10.52
C LYS A 114 6.27 9.83 -10.08
N GLU A 115 5.10 9.44 -10.58
CA GLU A 115 3.83 10.12 -10.31
C GLU A 115 3.38 9.92 -8.86
N ILE A 116 3.57 8.72 -8.32
CA ILE A 116 3.32 8.41 -6.89
C ILE A 116 4.19 9.32 -6.02
N LEU A 117 5.49 9.38 -6.31
CA LEU A 117 6.42 10.22 -5.59
C LEU A 117 6.08 11.71 -5.71
N HIS A 118 5.73 12.17 -6.92
CA HIS A 118 5.36 13.56 -7.17
C HIS A 118 4.14 13.98 -6.34
N LYS A 119 3.07 13.16 -6.35
CA LYS A 119 1.86 13.41 -5.54
C LYS A 119 2.18 13.43 -4.04
N ALA A 120 2.96 12.46 -3.55
CA ALA A 120 3.33 12.40 -2.14
C ALA A 120 4.13 13.62 -1.68
N LEU A 121 5.11 14.06 -2.48
CA LEU A 121 5.91 15.25 -2.19
C LEU A 121 5.08 16.53 -2.26
N PHE A 122 4.17 16.64 -3.23
CA PHE A 122 3.27 17.78 -3.33
C PHE A 122 2.35 17.89 -2.10
N SER A 123 1.68 16.80 -1.72
CA SER A 123 0.80 16.77 -0.55
C SER A 123 1.55 17.06 0.77
N ALA A 124 2.75 16.51 0.95
CA ALA A 124 3.57 16.79 2.12
C ALA A 124 4.02 18.26 2.18
N SER A 125 4.27 18.89 1.02
CA SER A 125 4.60 20.31 0.95
C SER A 125 3.40 21.18 1.29
N GLU A 126 2.19 20.83 0.82
CA GLU A 126 0.95 21.54 1.16
C GLU A 126 0.60 21.44 2.65
N ALA A 127 0.87 20.28 3.27
CA ALA A 127 0.71 20.09 4.70
C ALA A 127 1.77 20.82 5.54
N GLY A 128 2.86 21.28 4.91
CA GLY A 128 3.98 21.96 5.59
C GLY A 128 4.93 21.00 6.31
N ASP A 129 4.86 19.69 6.03
CA ASP A 129 5.72 18.68 6.65
C ASP A 129 7.14 18.71 6.07
N ILE A 130 7.25 19.03 4.78
CA ILE A 130 8.53 19.20 4.09
C ILE A 130 8.74 20.62 3.59
N ARG A 131 10.02 20.96 3.37
CA ARG A 131 10.43 22.23 2.76
C ARG A 131 11.46 21.97 1.66
N PHE A 132 11.29 22.65 0.53
CA PHE A 132 12.30 22.68 -0.52
C PHE A 132 13.27 23.85 -0.26
N ILE A 133 14.57 23.55 -0.18
CA ILE A 133 15.61 24.54 0.08
C ILE A 133 16.66 24.47 -1.03
N ARG A 134 17.09 25.61 -1.57
CA ARG A 134 18.18 25.64 -2.55
C ARG A 134 19.51 25.36 -1.85
N TYR A 135 20.41 24.65 -2.52
CA TYR A 135 21.70 24.27 -1.93
C TYR A 135 22.53 25.49 -1.47
N GLU A 136 22.38 26.63 -2.15
CA GLU A 136 23.05 27.89 -1.82
C GLU A 136 22.45 28.60 -0.59
N GLU A 137 21.23 28.26 -0.20
CA GLU A 137 20.44 28.88 0.87
C GLU A 137 20.44 28.06 2.17
N ILE A 138 21.16 26.93 2.19
CA ILE A 138 21.27 26.09 3.38
C ILE A 138 21.99 26.88 4.47
N ASP A 139 21.29 27.08 5.58
CA ASP A 139 21.78 27.72 6.80
C ASP A 139 21.53 26.82 8.02
N SER A 140 21.83 27.33 9.22
CA SER A 140 21.68 26.58 10.47
C SER A 140 20.26 26.06 10.77
N SER A 141 19.24 26.46 10.00
CA SER A 141 17.86 25.96 10.13
C SER A 141 17.59 24.67 9.35
N TYR A 142 18.60 24.13 8.65
CA TYR A 142 18.49 22.87 7.91
C TYR A 142 18.19 21.67 8.82
N ASP A 143 17.10 20.98 8.50
CA ASP A 143 16.62 19.77 9.15
C ASP A 143 16.55 18.60 8.14
N PRO A 144 17.41 17.57 8.26
CA PRO A 144 17.42 16.44 7.33
C PRO A 144 16.16 15.55 7.39
N GLU A 145 15.30 15.71 8.40
CA GLU A 145 14.02 15.00 8.48
C GLU A 145 12.86 15.78 7.85
N ARG A 146 13.08 17.00 7.34
CA ARG A 146 12.03 17.83 6.73
C ARG A 146 12.47 18.50 5.43
N ASP A 147 13.76 18.75 5.29
CA ASP A 147 14.27 19.59 4.20
C ASP A 147 14.78 18.74 3.04
N ILE A 148 14.24 19.04 1.87
CA ILE A 148 14.66 18.50 0.58
C ILE A 148 15.50 19.56 -0.11
N VAL A 149 16.76 19.22 -0.38
CA VAL A 149 17.73 20.18 -0.89
C VAL A 149 17.80 20.10 -2.41
N GLN A 150 17.44 21.18 -3.08
CA GLN A 150 17.57 21.32 -4.52
C GLN A 150 19.01 21.71 -4.88
N LYS A 151 19.68 20.88 -5.68
CA LYS A 151 21.03 21.10 -6.16
C LYS A 151 21.10 20.89 -7.67
N LYS A 152 21.08 21.98 -8.44
CA LYS A 152 21.07 21.97 -9.91
C LYS A 152 19.93 21.06 -10.44
N ASP A 153 20.29 19.93 -11.03
CA ASP A 153 19.38 18.99 -11.71
C ASP A 153 18.94 17.82 -10.83
N ALA A 154 19.10 17.95 -9.50
CA ALA A 154 18.68 16.93 -8.56
C ALA A 154 18.18 17.50 -7.23
N PHE A 155 17.40 16.67 -6.54
CA PHE A 155 16.98 16.85 -5.17
C PHE A 155 17.73 15.87 -4.26
N LEU A 156 18.15 16.36 -3.10
CA LEU A 156 18.85 15.59 -2.09
C LEU A 156 17.95 15.48 -0.86
N LEU A 157 17.64 14.25 -0.47
CA LEU A 157 16.77 13.97 0.66
C LEU A 157 17.24 12.73 1.41
N LYS A 158 16.85 12.62 2.68
CA LYS A 158 17.18 11.46 3.50
C LYS A 158 16.30 10.28 3.10
N GLY A 159 16.88 9.08 3.06
CA GLY A 159 16.11 7.87 2.75
C GLY A 159 15.03 7.55 3.79
N SER A 160 15.23 7.93 5.07
CA SER A 160 14.19 7.80 6.10
C SER A 160 13.02 8.74 5.81
N LEU A 161 13.30 10.00 5.46
CA LEU A 161 12.28 10.97 5.08
C LEU A 161 11.45 10.45 3.90
N LEU A 162 12.10 9.99 2.82
CA LEU A 162 11.40 9.45 1.66
C LEU A 162 10.45 8.30 2.02
N LYS A 163 10.90 7.38 2.88
CA LYS A 163 10.07 6.25 3.35
C LYS A 163 8.87 6.73 4.16
N SER A 164 9.07 7.70 5.06
CA SER A 164 7.98 8.27 5.87
C SER A 164 6.94 8.96 4.98
N LEU A 165 7.37 9.76 4.00
CA LEU A 165 6.47 10.46 3.09
C LEU A 165 5.63 9.50 2.24
N LEU A 166 6.25 8.45 1.71
CA LEU A 166 5.50 7.42 0.96
C LEU A 166 4.51 6.68 1.86
N HIS A 167 4.86 6.42 3.11
CA HIS A 167 3.94 5.76 4.05
C HIS A 167 2.73 6.64 4.39
N GLU A 168 2.94 7.93 4.58
CA GLU A 168 1.90 8.87 5.02
C GLU A 168 1.04 9.38 3.86
N TYR A 169 1.66 9.73 2.73
CA TYR A 169 0.99 10.38 1.60
C TYR A 169 0.72 9.45 0.41
N ALA A 170 1.17 8.19 0.47
CA ALA A 170 0.89 7.17 -0.53
C ALA A 170 0.54 5.81 0.12
N PRO A 171 -0.47 5.75 1.03
CA PRO A 171 -0.75 4.57 1.84
C PRO A 171 -1.20 3.33 1.06
N GLY A 172 -1.65 3.49 -0.20
CA GLY A 172 -1.96 2.39 -1.11
C GLY A 172 -0.74 1.75 -1.76
N TYR A 173 0.46 2.26 -1.51
CA TYR A 173 1.70 1.81 -2.14
C TYR A 173 2.73 1.37 -1.12
N SER A 174 3.43 0.27 -1.44
CA SER A 174 4.58 -0.19 -0.68
C SER A 174 5.77 0.76 -0.91
N ALA A 175 6.17 1.48 0.15
CA ALA A 175 7.31 2.39 0.08
C ALA A 175 8.61 1.71 -0.42
N PRO A 176 8.96 0.47 0.01
CA PRO A 176 10.09 -0.28 -0.57
C PRO A 176 9.97 -0.48 -2.08
N ASP A 177 8.78 -0.81 -2.59
CA ASP A 177 8.58 -1.14 -4.01
C ASP A 177 8.68 0.12 -4.89
N VAL A 178 8.09 1.23 -4.44
CA VAL A 178 8.23 2.54 -5.10
C VAL A 178 9.69 2.96 -5.15
N ILE A 179 10.44 2.81 -4.04
CA ILE A 179 11.87 3.12 -3.98
C ILE A 179 12.66 2.21 -4.94
N SER A 180 12.36 0.91 -4.97
CA SER A 180 13.04 -0.05 -5.85
C SER A 180 12.81 0.30 -7.33
N ARG A 181 11.57 0.65 -7.72
CA ARG A 181 11.24 1.08 -9.09
C ARG A 181 11.98 2.37 -9.49
N LEU A 182 12.00 3.37 -8.61
CA LEU A 182 12.76 4.61 -8.83
C LEU A 182 14.28 4.35 -8.98
N GLN A 183 14.82 3.37 -8.27
CA GLN A 183 16.22 2.96 -8.38
C GLN A 183 16.50 2.22 -9.70
N SER A 184 15.63 1.28 -10.10
CA SER A 184 15.77 0.55 -11.36
C SER A 184 15.66 1.47 -12.58
N GLU A 185 14.86 2.53 -12.50
CA GLU A 185 14.74 3.56 -13.55
C GLU A 185 15.88 4.61 -13.50
N HIS A 186 16.85 4.45 -12.60
CA HIS A 186 17.95 5.40 -12.38
C HIS A 186 17.48 6.83 -12.07
N LEU A 187 16.31 6.95 -11.43
CA LEU A 187 15.70 8.19 -10.98
C LEU A 187 16.12 8.54 -9.54
N LEU A 188 16.30 7.52 -8.70
CA LEU A 188 16.80 7.61 -7.33
C LEU A 188 18.13 6.86 -7.20
N SER A 189 19.10 7.44 -6.48
CA SER A 189 20.37 6.75 -6.18
C SER A 189 20.15 5.55 -5.25
N GLU A 190 20.79 4.42 -5.54
CA GLU A 190 20.79 3.23 -4.67
C GLU A 190 21.47 3.49 -3.31
N PHE A 191 22.50 4.33 -3.31
CA PHE A 191 23.29 4.67 -2.14
C PHE A 191 23.33 6.17 -1.91
N SER A 192 23.56 6.57 -0.65
CA SER A 192 23.76 7.98 -0.31
C SER A 192 24.94 8.57 -1.06
N SER A 193 24.65 9.47 -2.00
CA SER A 193 25.63 10.17 -2.83
C SER A 193 26.27 11.34 -2.06
N ALA A 194 25.52 11.98 -1.16
CA ALA A 194 25.98 13.10 -0.36
C ALA A 194 26.00 12.73 1.12
N LYS A 195 27.19 12.34 1.60
CA LYS A 195 27.39 12.01 3.03
C LYS A 195 27.28 13.25 3.91
N LYS A 196 27.78 14.40 3.44
CA LYS A 196 27.76 15.66 4.18
C LYS A 196 27.15 16.80 3.38
N ILE A 197 26.34 17.62 4.05
CA ILE A 197 25.86 18.90 3.53
C ILE A 197 26.56 20.05 4.23
N ARG A 198 26.90 21.09 3.47
CA ARG A 198 27.50 22.32 3.98
C ARG A 198 26.38 23.28 4.37
N ILE A 199 26.38 23.70 5.63
CA ILE A 199 25.34 24.52 6.23
C ILE A 199 25.75 25.99 6.34
N ASN A 200 27.04 26.31 6.20
CA ASN A 200 27.57 27.68 6.28
C ASN A 200 29.00 27.73 5.72
N SER A 201 29.70 28.85 5.83
CA SER A 201 31.10 29.03 5.42
C SER A 201 32.14 28.12 6.13
N GLY A 202 31.76 26.99 6.73
CA GLY A 202 32.70 25.99 7.25
C GLY A 202 32.08 24.74 7.89
N THR A 203 30.80 24.77 8.26
CA THR A 203 30.16 23.65 9.00
C THR A 203 29.53 22.63 8.07
N TYR A 204 29.79 21.35 8.35
CA TYR A 204 29.22 20.22 7.61
C TYR A 204 28.37 19.35 8.55
N VAL A 205 27.20 18.91 8.07
CA VAL A 205 26.33 17.95 8.76
C VAL A 205 26.34 16.62 8.02
N ASP A 206 26.49 15.51 8.75
CA ASP A 206 26.32 14.16 8.22
C ASP A 206 24.83 13.94 7.95
N ALA A 207 24.47 13.84 6.67
CA ALA A 207 23.08 13.82 6.21
C ALA A 207 22.75 12.54 5.41
N ARG A 208 23.76 11.90 4.79
CA ARG A 208 23.64 10.64 4.01
C ARG A 208 22.44 10.66 3.05
N LEU A 209 22.39 11.69 2.24
CA LEU A 209 21.27 11.96 1.36
C LEU A 209 21.34 11.13 0.09
N LEU A 210 20.18 10.67 -0.35
CA LEU A 210 19.94 10.09 -1.66
C LEU A 210 19.78 11.23 -2.68
N THR A 211 20.13 10.94 -3.93
CA THR A 211 19.91 11.84 -5.07
C THR A 211 18.69 11.37 -5.85
N LEU A 212 17.72 12.27 -5.98
CA LEU A 212 16.55 12.13 -6.82
C LEU A 212 16.69 13.08 -8.03
N LYS A 213 16.56 12.60 -9.26
CA LYS A 213 16.66 13.46 -10.45
C LYS A 213 15.50 14.45 -10.53
N CYS A 214 15.76 15.67 -11.02
CA CYS A 214 14.71 16.67 -11.24
C CYS A 214 13.62 16.19 -12.20
N SER A 215 13.97 15.30 -13.14
CA SER A 215 13.01 14.63 -14.03
C SER A 215 11.94 13.82 -13.30
N CYS A 216 12.04 13.63 -11.97
CA CYS A 216 10.98 13.03 -11.17
C CYS A 216 9.88 14.03 -10.76
N LEU A 217 10.22 15.33 -10.75
CA LEU A 217 9.37 16.39 -10.21
C LEU A 217 8.97 17.43 -11.27
N THR A 218 9.55 17.36 -12.46
CA THR A 218 9.11 18.14 -13.61
C THR A 218 8.27 17.24 -14.53
N GLU A 219 7.03 17.65 -14.79
CA GLU A 219 6.31 17.19 -15.98
C GLU A 219 7.11 17.59 -17.22
N TYR A 220 7.00 16.83 -18.30
CA TYR A 220 7.69 17.08 -19.57
C TYR A 220 7.57 18.57 -19.95
N GLU A 221 8.69 19.30 -19.97
CA GLU A 221 8.78 20.50 -20.81
C GLU A 221 8.99 20.00 -22.25
N ASP A 222 7.92 20.16 -23.04
CA ASP A 222 7.85 20.26 -24.50
C ASP A 222 8.82 19.41 -25.34
N SER A 223 8.27 18.34 -25.93
CA SER A 223 8.81 17.80 -27.18
C SER A 223 8.39 18.71 -28.33
N ASP A 224 9.37 19.37 -28.96
CA ASP A 224 9.27 20.03 -30.28
C ASP A 224 8.81 19.07 -31.40
#